data_AF-A0A1I5XRV4-F1
#
_entry.id   AF-A0A1I5XRV4-F1
#
_cell.length_a   1.000
_cell.length_b   1.000
_cell.length_c   1.000
_cell.angle_alpha   90.00
_cell.angle_beta   90.00
_cell.angle_gamma   90.00
#
_symmetry.space_group_name_H-M   'P 1'
#
loop_
_entity.id
_entity.type
_entity.pdbx_description
1 polymer ?
#
loop_
_entity_poly.entity_id
_entity_poly.type
_entity_poly.pdbx_seq_one_letter_code
_entity_poly.pdbx_strand_id
1 'polypeptide(L)'
;MPGLSDVPIGLVVRGYTFIRDKRLDAALARLEADGITIADLEKSDYRFTAFTRMVAALETCSSNAMMEKLVDYLMAGVATATIDEKPDVFQDVLSNLAKLRESQVEILAEMRKREMRDGESAEAFQKGAELEKWVAEKYGVDEDTAQQLIVALSQSGFTQSRYPTFSDLNGRTPMSHRLTGLADLLLDMVYYRCRL
;
A
#
# COMPACT_ATOMS: atom_id res chain seq x y z
N MET A 1 5.92 -3.08 -39.15
CA MET A 1 5.61 -3.38 -37.74
C MET A 1 5.21 -4.84 -37.67
N PRO A 2 6.00 -5.73 -37.06
CA PRO A 2 5.62 -7.13 -36.87
C PRO A 2 4.41 -7.19 -35.93
N GLY A 3 3.36 -7.88 -36.36
CA GLY A 3 2.12 -8.04 -35.59
C GLY A 3 2.32 -8.91 -34.36
N LEU A 4 1.69 -8.53 -33.26
CA LEU A 4 1.58 -9.30 -32.01
C LEU A 4 0.85 -10.66 -32.16
N SER A 5 0.58 -11.13 -33.39
CA SER A 5 -0.24 -12.31 -33.69
C SER A 5 0.47 -13.65 -33.49
N ASP A 6 1.80 -13.67 -33.34
CA ASP A 6 2.59 -14.91 -33.31
C ASP A 6 3.37 -15.13 -32.01
N VAL A 7 2.96 -14.52 -30.89
CA VAL A 7 3.55 -14.93 -29.59
C VAL A 7 2.94 -16.28 -29.22
N PRO A 8 3.73 -17.37 -29.16
CA PRO A 8 3.18 -18.68 -28.80
C PRO A 8 2.63 -18.59 -27.39
N ILE A 9 1.37 -18.99 -27.18
CA ILE A 9 0.72 -19.01 -25.86
C ILE A 9 1.63 -19.71 -24.82
N GLY A 10 2.36 -20.76 -25.23
CA GLY A 10 3.33 -21.44 -24.38
C GLY A 10 4.51 -20.59 -23.91
N LEU A 11 4.95 -19.58 -24.67
CA LEU A 11 6.01 -18.66 -24.25
C LEU A 11 5.50 -17.68 -23.19
N VAL A 12 4.28 -17.16 -23.36
CA VAL A 12 3.63 -16.26 -22.39
C VAL A 12 3.40 -16.99 -21.07
N VAL A 13 2.86 -18.21 -21.12
CA VAL A 13 2.63 -19.03 -19.92
C VAL A 13 3.93 -19.33 -19.20
N ARG A 14 4.99 -19.74 -19.92
CA ARG A 14 6.30 -20.00 -19.30
C ARG A 14 6.91 -18.75 -18.67
N GLY A 15 6.83 -17.60 -19.34
CA GLY A 15 7.31 -16.33 -18.81
C GLY A 15 6.54 -15.91 -17.55
N TYR A 16 5.21 -16.07 -17.56
CA TYR A 16 4.36 -15.81 -16.39
C TYR A 16 4.74 -16.68 -15.20
N THR A 17 4.80 -18.01 -15.39
CA THR A 17 5.19 -18.96 -14.34
C THR A 17 6.57 -18.64 -13.78
N PHE A 18 7.54 -18.35 -14.65
CA PHE A 18 8.89 -17.99 -14.21
C PHE A 18 8.92 -16.73 -13.32
N ILE A 19 8.18 -15.68 -13.69
CA ILE A 19 8.13 -14.44 -12.91
C ILE A 19 7.43 -14.68 -11.57
N ARG A 20 6.31 -15.42 -11.57
CA ARG A 20 5.57 -15.77 -10.36
C ARG A 20 6.46 -16.56 -9.39
N ASP A 21 7.07 -17.64 -9.85
CA ASP A 21 7.86 -18.53 -9.01
C ASP A 21 9.07 -17.77 -8.46
N LYS A 22 9.75 -16.96 -9.29
CA LYS A 22 10.86 -16.09 -8.84
C LYS A 22 10.44 -15.09 -7.75
N ARG A 23 9.25 -14.49 -7.87
CA ARG A 23 8.72 -13.55 -6.85
C ARG A 23 8.40 -14.28 -5.54
N LEU A 24 7.78 -15.45 -5.64
CA LEU A 24 7.48 -16.29 -4.48
C LEU A 24 8.75 -16.74 -3.77
N ASP A 25 9.74 -17.25 -4.51
CA ASP A 25 11.02 -17.69 -3.96
C ASP A 25 11.74 -16.54 -3.25
N ALA A 26 11.73 -15.33 -3.84
CA ALA A 26 12.31 -14.14 -3.21
C ALA A 26 11.57 -13.74 -1.91
N ALA A 27 10.24 -13.82 -1.90
CA ALA A 27 9.44 -13.54 -0.71
C ALA A 27 9.70 -14.56 0.40
N LEU A 28 9.75 -15.86 0.07
CA LEU A 28 10.04 -16.94 1.01
C LEU A 28 11.46 -16.81 1.60
N ALA A 29 12.46 -16.59 0.75
CA ALA A 29 13.84 -16.41 1.20
C ALA A 29 13.96 -15.24 2.19
N ARG A 30 13.18 -14.17 1.99
CA ARG A 30 13.17 -13.01 2.89
C ARG A 30 12.44 -13.29 4.22
N LEU A 31 11.32 -14.02 4.18
CA LEU A 31 10.64 -14.49 5.39
C LEU A 31 11.57 -15.37 6.24
N GLU A 32 12.24 -16.34 5.60
CA GLU A 32 13.17 -17.25 6.27
C GLU A 32 14.39 -16.53 6.84
N ALA A 33 14.93 -15.52 6.14
CA ALA A 33 16.04 -14.71 6.64
C ALA A 33 15.74 -13.98 7.96
N ASP A 34 14.46 -13.67 8.20
CA ASP A 34 13.97 -13.06 9.45
C ASP A 34 13.41 -14.10 10.43
N GLY A 35 13.64 -15.39 10.17
CA GLY A 35 13.26 -16.50 11.06
C GLY A 35 11.78 -16.88 10.99
N ILE A 36 11.03 -16.42 9.99
CA ILE A 36 9.65 -16.83 9.75
C ILE A 36 9.65 -18.00 8.77
N THR A 37 9.37 -19.19 9.29
CA THR A 37 9.28 -20.42 8.48
C THR A 37 7.86 -20.66 8.00
N ILE A 38 7.68 -21.57 7.03
CA ILE A 38 6.35 -22.04 6.63
C ILE A 38 5.60 -22.63 7.83
N ALA A 39 6.29 -23.37 8.70
CA ALA A 39 5.69 -23.92 9.91
C ALA A 39 5.16 -22.82 10.85
N ASP A 40 5.75 -21.61 10.87
CA ASP A 40 5.23 -20.48 11.65
C ASP A 40 3.94 -19.90 11.09
N LEU A 41 3.78 -19.97 9.76
CA LEU A 41 2.58 -19.54 9.05
C LEU A 41 1.44 -20.57 9.19
N GLU A 42 1.78 -21.85 9.34
CA GLU A 42 0.82 -22.94 9.56
C GLU A 42 0.30 -23.05 11.01
N LYS A 43 0.89 -22.29 11.96
CA LYS A 43 0.46 -22.29 13.37
C LYS A 43 -0.98 -21.80 13.59
N SER A 44 -1.55 -21.09 12.61
CA SER A 44 -2.87 -20.45 12.70
C SER A 44 -3.49 -20.34 11.32
N ASP A 45 -4.78 -20.69 11.20
CA ASP A 45 -5.53 -20.55 9.95
C ASP A 45 -5.49 -19.12 9.41
N TYR A 46 -5.44 -18.11 10.30
CA TYR A 46 -5.36 -16.71 9.93
C TYR A 46 -4.01 -16.36 9.29
N ARG A 47 -2.91 -16.91 9.81
CA ARG A 47 -1.56 -16.71 9.27
C ARG A 47 -1.40 -17.39 7.93
N PHE A 48 -1.89 -18.62 7.79
CA PHE A 48 -1.85 -19.32 6.51
C PHE A 48 -2.73 -18.63 5.46
N THR A 49 -3.89 -18.13 5.86
CA THR A 49 -4.77 -17.33 4.98
C THR A 49 -4.12 -16.00 4.58
N ALA A 50 -3.44 -15.31 5.50
CA ALA A 50 -2.67 -14.10 5.19
C ALA A 50 -1.55 -14.36 4.19
N PHE A 51 -0.81 -15.46 4.40
CA PHE A 51 0.26 -15.87 3.50
C PHE A 51 -0.28 -16.17 2.09
N THR A 52 -1.32 -16.99 1.96
CA THR A 52 -1.91 -17.34 0.65
C THR A 52 -2.43 -16.11 -0.10
N ARG A 53 -3.04 -15.16 0.61
CA ARG A 53 -3.48 -13.88 0.02
C ARG A 53 -2.32 -12.98 -0.37
N MET A 54 -1.25 -12.93 0.42
CA MET A 54 -0.02 -12.24 0.04
C MET A 54 0.54 -12.85 -1.24
N VAL A 55 0.62 -14.18 -1.36
CA VAL A 55 1.10 -14.84 -2.58
C VAL A 55 0.25 -14.44 -3.80
N ALA A 56 -1.08 -14.42 -3.68
CA ALA A 56 -1.94 -13.94 -4.76
C ALA A 56 -1.69 -12.45 -5.11
N ALA A 57 -1.41 -11.61 -4.11
CA ALA A 57 -1.03 -10.21 -4.32
C ALA A 57 0.32 -10.07 -5.04
N LEU A 58 1.29 -10.95 -4.79
CA LEU A 58 2.59 -10.94 -5.47
C LEU A 58 2.47 -11.18 -6.98
N GLU A 59 1.46 -11.92 -7.42
CA GLU A 59 1.21 -12.16 -8.85
C GLU A 59 0.79 -10.89 -9.58
N THR A 60 0.12 -9.98 -8.88
CA THR A 60 -0.51 -8.77 -9.46
C THR A 60 0.18 -7.47 -9.05
N CYS A 61 1.19 -7.53 -8.16
CA CYS A 61 1.85 -6.33 -7.68
C CYS A 61 2.63 -5.60 -8.79
N SER A 62 2.59 -4.27 -8.71
CA SER A 62 3.06 -3.36 -9.76
C SER A 62 4.60 -3.25 -9.87
N SER A 63 5.33 -3.57 -8.81
CA SER A 63 6.80 -3.46 -8.75
C SER A 63 7.41 -4.42 -7.73
N ASN A 64 8.73 -4.63 -7.81
CA ASN A 64 9.48 -5.38 -6.79
C ASN A 64 9.44 -4.69 -5.42
N ALA A 65 9.41 -3.36 -5.38
CA ALA A 65 9.28 -2.63 -4.13
C ALA A 65 7.90 -2.87 -3.47
N MET A 66 6.83 -3.01 -4.26
CA MET A 66 5.53 -3.43 -3.72
C MET A 66 5.53 -4.88 -3.21
N MET A 67 6.24 -5.79 -3.88
CA MET A 67 6.49 -7.13 -3.34
C MET A 67 7.17 -7.05 -1.98
N GLU A 68 8.22 -6.23 -1.86
CA GLU A 68 8.93 -6.04 -0.60
C GLU A 68 8.00 -5.53 0.50
N LYS A 69 7.17 -4.52 0.20
CA LYS A 69 6.19 -3.97 1.15
C LYS A 69 5.13 -4.99 1.58
N LEU A 70 4.66 -5.86 0.68
CA LEU A 70 3.72 -6.94 1.01
C LEU A 70 4.36 -7.97 1.95
N VAL A 71 5.63 -8.31 1.71
CA VAL A 71 6.39 -9.22 2.57
C VAL A 71 6.65 -8.58 3.93
N ASP A 72 7.09 -7.32 3.99
CA ASP A 72 7.29 -6.58 5.25
C ASP A 72 6.00 -6.49 6.06
N TYR A 73 4.86 -6.29 5.38
CA TYR A 73 3.55 -6.26 6.02
C TYR A 73 3.19 -7.61 6.66
N LEU A 74 3.41 -8.74 5.97
CA LEU A 74 3.21 -10.08 6.52
C LEU A 74 4.13 -10.34 7.72
N MET A 75 5.42 -10.01 7.57
CA MET A 75 6.43 -10.19 8.63
C MET A 75 6.06 -9.42 9.89
N ALA A 76 5.70 -8.15 9.74
CA ALA A 76 5.26 -7.32 10.84
C ALA A 76 4.03 -7.92 11.51
N GLY A 77 3.02 -8.35 10.74
CA GLY A 77 1.82 -8.98 11.27
C GLY A 77 2.07 -10.24 12.11
N VAL A 78 3.05 -11.06 11.72
CA VAL A 78 3.49 -12.23 12.51
C VAL A 78 4.23 -11.77 13.77
N ALA A 79 5.18 -10.84 13.63
CA ALA A 79 6.01 -10.36 14.74
C ALA A 79 5.22 -9.63 15.83
N THR A 80 4.22 -8.84 15.45
CA THR A 80 3.36 -8.08 16.37
C THR A 80 2.09 -8.83 16.76
N ALA A 81 1.97 -10.12 16.39
CA ALA A 81 0.78 -10.96 16.58
C ALA A 81 -0.54 -10.37 16.03
N THR A 82 -0.48 -9.31 15.22
CA THR A 82 -1.69 -8.62 14.74
C THR A 82 -2.54 -9.49 13.83
N ILE A 83 -1.92 -10.45 13.12
CA ILE A 83 -2.65 -11.43 12.32
C ILE A 83 -3.57 -12.28 13.20
N ASP A 84 -3.14 -12.62 14.41
CA ASP A 84 -3.92 -13.48 15.32
C ASP A 84 -4.90 -12.67 16.17
N GLU A 85 -4.50 -11.48 16.61
CA GLU A 85 -5.35 -10.62 17.47
C GLU A 85 -6.44 -9.89 16.69
N LYS A 86 -6.17 -9.49 15.44
CA LYS A 86 -7.07 -8.68 14.61
C LYS A 86 -7.07 -9.18 13.16
N PRO A 87 -7.44 -10.45 12.91
CA PRO A 87 -7.33 -11.09 11.60
C PRO A 87 -8.08 -10.32 10.52
N ASP A 88 -9.32 -9.92 10.74
CA ASP A 88 -10.13 -9.23 9.73
C ASP A 88 -9.51 -7.88 9.32
N VAL A 89 -9.06 -7.08 10.31
CA VAL A 89 -8.41 -5.79 10.05
C VAL A 89 -7.10 -6.00 9.28
N PHE A 90 -6.30 -6.98 9.68
CA PHE A 90 -5.05 -7.29 9.00
C PHE A 90 -5.29 -7.66 7.54
N GLN A 91 -6.29 -8.51 7.31
CA GLN A 91 -6.67 -9.03 5.99
C GLN A 91 -7.24 -7.95 5.07
N ASP A 92 -8.05 -7.04 5.60
CA ASP A 92 -8.59 -5.90 4.85
C ASP A 92 -7.47 -4.97 4.39
N VAL A 93 -6.54 -4.65 5.29
CA VAL A 93 -5.39 -3.80 4.95
C VAL A 93 -4.43 -4.49 3.98
N LEU A 94 -4.17 -5.80 4.12
CA LEU A 94 -3.41 -6.58 3.13
C LEU A 94 -4.07 -6.51 1.74
N SER A 95 -5.39 -6.70 1.69
CA SER A 95 -6.16 -6.67 0.44
C SER A 95 -6.15 -5.29 -0.23
N ASN A 96 -6.13 -4.22 0.57
CA ASN A 96 -6.00 -2.86 0.06
C ASN A 96 -4.56 -2.53 -0.36
N LEU A 97 -3.55 -2.93 0.42
CA LEU A 97 -2.13 -2.77 0.07
C LEU A 97 -1.81 -3.44 -1.27
N ALA A 98 -2.34 -4.65 -1.51
CA ALA A 98 -2.17 -5.38 -2.76
C ALA A 98 -2.64 -4.59 -4.00
N LYS A 99 -3.59 -3.67 -3.83
CA LYS A 99 -4.15 -2.85 -4.92
C LYS A 99 -3.44 -1.51 -5.07
N LEU A 100 -2.59 -1.13 -4.11
CA LEU A 100 -1.86 0.14 -4.16
C LEU A 100 -0.70 0.06 -5.14
N ARG A 101 -0.41 1.21 -5.74
CA ARG A 101 0.86 1.47 -6.43
C ARG A 101 1.91 1.91 -5.42
N GLU A 102 3.17 1.72 -5.78
CA GLU A 102 4.30 2.20 -5.00
C GLU A 102 4.20 3.70 -4.69
N SER A 103 3.88 4.51 -5.71
CA SER A 103 3.68 5.95 -5.56
C SER A 103 2.59 6.31 -4.55
N GLN A 104 1.54 5.49 -4.44
CA GLN A 104 0.45 5.70 -3.49
C GLN A 104 0.91 5.41 -2.05
N VAL A 105 1.69 4.34 -1.84
CA VAL A 105 2.30 4.10 -0.52
C VAL A 105 3.26 5.22 -0.12
N GLU A 106 4.02 5.77 -1.08
CA GLU A 106 4.88 6.91 -0.83
C GLU A 106 4.12 8.20 -0.50
N ILE A 107 3.00 8.46 -1.18
CA ILE A 107 2.11 9.58 -0.86
C ILE A 107 1.61 9.43 0.59
N LEU A 108 1.12 8.25 0.98
CA LEU A 108 0.69 7.99 2.36
C LEU A 108 1.83 8.22 3.38
N ALA A 109 3.05 7.78 3.05
CA ALA A 109 4.21 7.99 3.91
C ALA A 109 4.56 9.47 4.07
N GLU A 110 4.49 10.26 2.99
CA GLU A 110 4.71 11.71 3.05
C GLU A 110 3.62 12.41 3.87
N MET A 111 2.35 12.05 3.65
CA MET A 111 1.24 12.58 4.45
C MET A 111 1.44 12.29 5.95
N ARG A 112 2.02 11.14 6.30
CA ARG A 112 2.32 10.80 7.70
C ARG A 112 3.45 11.65 8.27
N LYS A 113 4.51 11.87 7.49
CA LYS A 113 5.64 12.74 7.91
C LYS A 113 5.17 14.16 8.20
N ARG A 114 4.18 14.63 7.45
CA ARG A 114 3.55 15.95 7.61
C ARG A 114 2.40 15.96 8.61
N GLU A 115 2.25 14.88 9.39
CA GLU A 115 1.26 14.74 10.46
C GLU A 115 -0.18 15.05 10.01
N MET A 116 -0.54 14.65 8.79
CA MET A 116 -1.85 14.93 8.19
C MET A 116 -2.97 14.05 8.76
N ARG A 117 -3.05 13.91 10.08
CA ARG A 117 -4.07 13.11 10.78
C ARG A 117 -5.26 13.96 11.19
N ASP A 118 -4.99 15.04 11.89
CA ASP A 118 -6.03 15.91 12.46
C ASP A 118 -6.14 17.27 11.73
N GLY A 119 -5.26 17.52 10.76
CA GLY A 119 -5.27 18.75 9.96
C GLY A 119 -4.77 19.98 10.72
N GLU A 120 -4.11 19.80 11.87
CA GLU A 120 -3.68 20.87 12.77
C GLU A 120 -2.15 21.10 12.78
N SER A 121 -1.37 20.27 12.08
CA SER A 121 0.09 20.45 12.02
C SER A 121 0.46 21.61 11.09
N ALA A 122 1.44 22.43 11.52
CA ALA A 122 1.98 23.52 10.71
C ALA A 122 2.68 23.02 9.43
N GLU A 123 3.12 21.75 9.43
CA GLU A 123 3.81 21.11 8.31
C GLU A 123 2.86 20.37 7.35
N ALA A 124 1.57 20.24 7.72
CA ALA A 124 0.54 19.62 6.90
C ALA A 124 0.26 20.44 5.64
N PHE A 125 -0.08 19.75 4.54
CA PHE A 125 -0.68 20.43 3.39
C PHE A 125 -2.02 21.04 3.83
N GLN A 126 -2.07 22.36 3.86
CA GLN A 126 -3.22 23.12 4.37
C GLN A 126 -4.39 23.05 3.39
N LYS A 127 -4.09 22.77 2.11
CA LYS A 127 -5.07 22.64 1.03
C LYS A 127 -4.82 21.37 0.23
N GLY A 128 -5.89 20.74 -0.25
CA GLY A 128 -5.80 19.60 -1.16
C GLY A 128 -4.97 19.92 -2.41
N ALA A 129 -5.09 21.13 -2.94
CA ALA A 129 -4.29 21.61 -4.08
C ALA A 129 -2.76 21.61 -3.82
N GLU A 130 -2.32 21.76 -2.57
CA GLU A 130 -0.89 21.69 -2.24
C GLU A 130 -0.38 20.25 -2.29
N LEU A 131 -1.18 19.29 -1.83
CA LEU A 131 -0.87 17.87 -1.97
C LEU A 131 -0.88 17.46 -3.44
N GLU A 132 -1.90 17.86 -4.21
CA GLU A 132 -2.00 17.59 -5.66
C GLU A 132 -0.78 18.14 -6.41
N LYS A 133 -0.40 19.39 -6.14
CA LYS A 133 0.79 20.01 -6.74
C LYS A 133 2.07 19.27 -6.38
N TRP A 134 2.25 18.90 -5.10
CA TRP A 134 3.42 18.12 -4.68
C TRP A 134 3.48 16.76 -5.38
N VAL A 135 2.35 16.07 -5.52
CA VAL A 135 2.26 14.79 -6.25
C VAL A 135 2.63 14.99 -7.73
N ALA A 136 2.08 16.01 -8.38
CA ALA A 136 2.37 16.34 -9.77
C ALA A 136 3.87 16.61 -9.99
N GLU A 137 4.47 17.45 -9.14
CA GLU A 137 5.90 17.78 -9.19
C GLU A 137 6.79 16.56 -8.91
N LYS A 138 6.47 15.76 -7.89
CA LYS A 138 7.28 14.60 -7.49
C LYS A 138 7.34 13.53 -8.58
N TYR A 139 6.23 13.25 -9.24
CA TYR A 139 6.15 12.18 -10.24
C TYR A 139 6.21 12.68 -11.68
N GLY A 140 6.31 13.99 -11.91
CA GLY A 140 6.36 14.59 -13.24
C GLY A 140 5.10 14.33 -14.07
N VAL A 141 3.92 14.40 -13.42
CA VAL A 141 2.61 14.17 -14.05
C VAL A 141 1.77 15.44 -14.03
N ASP A 142 0.69 15.47 -14.82
CA ASP A 142 -0.29 16.56 -14.77
C ASP A 142 -1.16 16.52 -13.50
N GLU A 143 -1.85 17.64 -13.23
CA GLU A 143 -2.71 17.80 -12.06
C GLU A 143 -3.85 16.79 -12.04
N ASP A 144 -4.43 16.46 -13.20
CA ASP A 144 -5.52 15.48 -13.31
C ASP A 144 -5.06 14.07 -12.90
N THR A 145 -3.87 13.65 -13.34
CA THR A 145 -3.26 12.36 -12.96
C THR A 145 -2.90 12.35 -11.49
N ALA A 146 -2.35 13.45 -10.96
CA ALA A 146 -2.05 13.59 -9.53
C ALA A 146 -3.32 13.46 -8.69
N GLN A 147 -4.41 14.12 -9.10
CA GLN A 147 -5.71 14.02 -8.45
C GLN A 147 -6.25 12.58 -8.48
N GLN A 148 -6.14 11.88 -9.61
CA GLN A 148 -6.57 10.47 -9.70
C GLN A 148 -5.82 9.56 -8.72
N LEU A 149 -4.51 9.78 -8.53
CA LEU A 149 -3.72 9.02 -7.53
C LEU A 149 -4.23 9.24 -6.11
N ILE A 150 -4.58 10.48 -5.76
CA ILE A 150 -5.12 10.87 -4.44
C ILE A 150 -6.56 10.37 -4.25
N VAL A 151 -7.40 10.42 -5.28
CA VAL A 151 -8.76 9.90 -5.24
C VAL A 151 -8.76 8.39 -5.01
N ALA A 152 -7.85 7.66 -5.67
CA ALA A 152 -7.72 6.22 -5.46
C ALA A 152 -7.30 5.87 -4.02
N LEU A 153 -6.49 6.70 -3.35
CA LEU A 153 -6.18 6.55 -1.92
C LEU A 153 -7.40 6.78 -1.00
N SER A 154 -8.29 7.67 -1.40
CA SER A 154 -9.54 7.90 -0.67
C SER A 154 -10.51 6.73 -0.85
N GLN A 155 -10.58 6.16 -2.06
CA GLN A 155 -11.40 4.99 -2.36
C GLN A 155 -10.94 3.72 -1.63
N SER A 156 -9.64 3.59 -1.34
CA SER A 156 -9.12 2.49 -0.53
C SER A 156 -9.32 2.69 0.98
N GLY A 157 -9.90 3.82 1.42
CA GLY A 157 -10.16 4.12 2.82
C GLY A 157 -8.92 4.54 3.64
N PHE A 158 -7.77 4.75 2.98
CA PHE A 158 -6.54 5.19 3.66
C PHE A 158 -6.50 6.70 3.87
N THR A 159 -7.18 7.46 3.02
CA THR A 159 -7.38 8.90 3.21
C THR A 159 -8.85 9.25 3.28
N GLN A 160 -9.15 10.35 3.96
CA GLN A 160 -10.47 10.98 3.95
C GLN A 160 -10.33 12.41 3.46
N SER A 161 -11.19 12.79 2.53
CA SER A 161 -11.36 14.19 2.13
C SER A 161 -12.32 14.87 3.10
N ARG A 162 -11.88 15.95 3.75
CA ARG A 162 -12.75 16.84 4.51
C ARG A 162 -13.26 17.92 3.56
N TYR A 163 -14.56 17.89 3.31
CA TYR A 163 -15.24 18.97 2.61
C TYR A 163 -15.59 20.08 3.60
N PRO A 164 -15.51 21.36 3.19
CA PRO A 164 -15.99 22.46 4.00
C PRO A 164 -17.46 22.28 4.34
N THR A 165 -17.80 22.45 5.61
CA THR A 165 -19.19 22.49 6.08
C THR A 165 -19.78 23.89 5.88
N PHE A 166 -21.10 24.03 6.00
CA PHE A 166 -21.78 25.32 5.84
C PHE A 166 -21.29 26.37 6.87
N SER A 167 -20.82 25.94 8.04
CA SER A 167 -20.14 26.78 9.04
C SER A 167 -18.74 27.23 8.63
N ASP A 168 -18.05 26.49 7.75
CA ASP A 168 -16.73 26.82 7.23
C ASP A 168 -16.78 27.82 6.05
N LEU A 169 -17.96 28.07 5.47
CA LEU A 169 -18.14 29.01 4.36
C LEU A 169 -17.90 30.48 4.76
N ASN A 170 -18.08 30.81 6.05
CA ASN A 170 -17.74 32.12 6.59
C ASN A 170 -16.23 32.29 6.87
N GLY A 171 -15.45 31.22 6.72
CA GLY A 171 -14.02 31.16 7.04
C GLY A 171 -13.23 30.27 6.09
N ARG A 172 -13.55 30.23 4.79
CA ARG A 172 -12.79 29.61 3.68
C ARG A 172 -11.86 28.44 4.09
N THR A 173 -12.40 27.37 4.69
CA THR A 173 -11.59 26.16 4.90
C THR A 173 -11.55 25.40 3.56
N PRO A 174 -10.40 25.32 2.88
CA PRO A 174 -10.33 24.60 1.62
C PRO A 174 -10.49 23.08 1.86
N MET A 175 -10.89 22.36 0.81
CA MET A 175 -10.88 20.90 0.83
C MET A 175 -9.50 20.40 1.25
N SER A 176 -9.45 19.48 2.22
CA SER A 176 -8.20 18.92 2.75
C SER A 176 -8.27 17.39 2.80
N HIS A 177 -7.12 16.74 2.74
CA HIS A 177 -7.00 15.29 2.88
C HIS A 177 -6.36 14.96 4.23
N ARG A 178 -6.84 13.90 4.86
CA ARG A 178 -6.24 13.37 6.09
C ARG A 178 -6.07 11.87 6.04
N LEU A 179 -5.07 11.35 6.75
CA LEU A 179 -4.85 9.93 6.96
C LEU A 179 -5.90 9.35 7.89
N THR A 180 -6.31 8.11 7.63
CA THR A 180 -7.14 7.32 8.53
C THR A 180 -6.29 6.44 9.42
N GLY A 181 -6.88 5.87 10.48
CA GLY A 181 -6.20 4.87 11.31
C GLY A 181 -5.78 3.60 10.54
N LEU A 182 -6.44 3.29 9.42
CA LEU A 182 -6.01 2.19 8.54
C LEU A 182 -4.70 2.51 7.81
N ALA A 183 -4.48 3.77 7.43
CA ALA A 183 -3.24 4.18 6.81
C ALA A 183 -2.08 4.16 7.81
N ASP A 184 -2.33 4.56 9.06
CA ASP A 184 -1.33 4.45 10.13
C ASP A 184 -0.95 2.98 10.36
N LEU A 185 -1.93 2.09 10.50
CA LEU A 185 -1.67 0.65 10.65
C LEU A 185 -0.85 0.09 9.49
N LEU A 186 -1.23 0.45 8.25
CA LEU A 186 -0.49 0.04 7.06
C LEU A 186 0.96 0.49 7.11
N LEU A 187 1.19 1.80 7.34
CA LEU A 187 2.52 2.39 7.34
C LEU A 187 3.37 1.87 8.51
N ASP A 188 2.75 1.56 9.65
CA ASP A 188 3.40 0.96 10.81
C ASP A 188 3.93 -0.44 10.52
N MET A 189 3.18 -1.23 9.77
CA MET A 189 3.58 -2.58 9.38
C MET A 189 4.60 -2.56 8.24
N VAL A 190 4.35 -1.79 7.18
CA VAL A 190 5.25 -1.73 6.02
C VAL A 190 6.61 -1.11 6.37
N TYR A 191 6.64 -0.14 7.29
CA TYR A 191 7.88 0.46 7.78
C TYR A 191 8.28 -0.02 9.19
N TYR A 192 7.76 -1.18 9.62
CA TYR A 192 8.05 -1.76 10.93
C TYR A 192 9.54 -1.83 11.21
N ARG A 193 10.34 -2.28 10.23
CA ARG A 193 11.79 -2.41 10.35
C ARG A 193 12.55 -1.09 10.35
N CYS A 194 11.96 0.00 9.86
CA CYS A 194 12.58 1.33 9.95
C CYS A 194 12.46 1.94 11.36
N ARG A 195 11.77 1.27 12.29
CA ARG A 195 11.62 1.68 13.68
C ARG A 195 12.52 0.91 14.66
N LEU A 196 13.16 -0.17 14.20
CA LEU A 196 14.14 -0.96 14.95
C LEU A 196 15.55 -0.41 14.71
#